data_AF-A0A3D8HRI9-F1
#
_entry.id   AF-A0A3D8HRI9-F1
#
_cell.length_a   1.000
_cell.length_b   1.000
_cell.length_c   1.000
_cell.angle_alpha   90.00
_cell.angle_beta   90.00
_cell.angle_gamma   90.00
#
_symmetry.space_group_name_H-M   'P 1'
#
loop_
_entity.id
_entity.type
_entity.pdbx_description
1 polymer ?
#
loop_
_entity_poly.entity_id
_entity_poly.type
_entity_poly.pdbx_seq_one_letter_code
_entity_poly.pdbx_strand_id
1 'polypeptide(L)'
;MNLSKPSKNEMDRISALWEQEPSFMHYKYEASALEWLFKSYPTNTNLNLNEIIIKVACLDRLYSTNITKSYKIPQVAQKILQSGFDDRVRKGDITLVDDIASLGKTQIEEQGGKQILSFASKYCVWHSSVVYGKDDFVIIDSIVKTKLKEFNEEYNFAPKFSKKDLKDYKKYKEILEKFREFFGLKECSFRDIDRYLWRLGKLEQRVLQMV
;
A
#
# COMPACT_ATOMS: atom_id res chain seq x y z
N MET A 1 -20.58 -4.94 13.89
CA MET A 1 -20.42 -6.23 13.19
C MET A 1 -19.35 -7.02 13.92
N ASN A 2 -19.56 -8.31 14.19
CA ASN A 2 -18.48 -9.15 14.71
C ASN A 2 -17.45 -9.39 13.59
N LEU A 3 -16.17 -9.18 13.89
CA LEU A 3 -15.08 -9.49 12.96
C LEU A 3 -15.07 -11.00 12.70
N SER A 4 -15.26 -11.38 11.43
CA SER A 4 -15.19 -12.77 11.02
C SER A 4 -13.75 -13.21 10.88
N LYS A 5 -13.43 -14.46 11.24
CA LYS A 5 -12.07 -14.98 11.17
C LYS A 5 -11.56 -14.93 9.72
N PRO A 6 -10.43 -14.27 9.44
CA PRO A 6 -9.84 -14.25 8.11
C PRO A 6 -9.57 -15.67 7.58
N SER A 7 -9.97 -15.88 6.33
CA SER A 7 -9.77 -17.11 5.56
C SER A 7 -9.91 -16.79 4.08
N LYS A 8 -9.48 -17.70 3.20
CA LYS A 8 -9.66 -17.50 1.75
C LYS A 8 -11.14 -17.31 1.38
N ASN A 9 -12.04 -18.11 1.96
CA ASN A 9 -13.47 -17.97 1.76
C ASN A 9 -14.02 -16.61 2.21
N GLU A 10 -13.54 -16.08 3.35
CA GLU A 10 -13.97 -14.75 3.80
C GLU A 10 -13.41 -13.64 2.91
N MET A 11 -12.17 -13.76 2.41
CA MET A 11 -11.63 -12.82 1.42
C MET A 11 -12.45 -12.79 0.14
N ASP A 12 -12.91 -13.95 -0.32
CA ASP A 12 -13.74 -14.09 -1.51
C ASP A 12 -15.15 -13.54 -1.26
N ARG A 13 -15.73 -13.79 -0.07
CA ARG A 13 -17.01 -13.20 0.36
C ARG A 13 -16.97 -11.67 0.37
N ILE A 14 -15.95 -11.08 1.00
CA ILE A 14 -15.75 -9.62 1.02
C ILE A 14 -15.54 -9.06 -0.39
N SER A 15 -14.87 -9.80 -1.26
CA SER A 15 -14.71 -9.40 -2.67
C SER A 15 -16.02 -9.41 -3.43
N ALA A 16 -16.89 -10.40 -3.22
CA ALA A 16 -18.21 -10.44 -3.84
C ALA A 16 -19.12 -9.28 -3.35
N LEU A 17 -19.10 -8.97 -2.05
CA LEU A 17 -19.83 -7.82 -1.51
C LEU A 17 -19.31 -6.50 -2.09
N TRP A 18 -17.99 -6.36 -2.23
CA TRP A 18 -17.36 -5.20 -2.84
C TRP A 18 -17.82 -4.98 -4.29
N GLU A 19 -17.93 -6.05 -5.07
CA GLU A 19 -18.34 -5.98 -6.49
C GLU A 19 -19.80 -5.60 -6.67
N GLN A 20 -20.63 -5.83 -5.64
CA GLN A 20 -22.04 -5.45 -5.65
C GLN A 20 -22.26 -3.95 -5.37
N GLU A 21 -21.25 -3.22 -4.86
CA GLU A 21 -21.39 -1.82 -4.50
C GLU A 21 -21.05 -0.85 -5.64
N PRO A 22 -22.04 -0.22 -6.31
CA PRO A 22 -21.78 0.62 -7.48
C PRO A 22 -20.92 1.84 -7.14
N SER A 23 -21.03 2.35 -5.91
CA SER A 23 -20.21 3.48 -5.43
C SER A 23 -18.71 3.18 -5.41
N PHE A 24 -18.31 1.90 -5.40
CA PHE A 24 -16.91 1.47 -5.41
C PHE A 24 -16.38 1.10 -6.79
N MET A 25 -17.22 1.18 -7.83
CA MET A 25 -16.85 0.77 -9.20
C MET A 25 -15.66 1.57 -9.75
N HIS A 26 -15.54 2.86 -9.39
CA HIS A 26 -14.44 3.72 -9.84
C HIS A 26 -13.06 3.15 -9.47
N TYR A 27 -12.89 2.54 -8.30
CA TYR A 27 -11.61 1.96 -7.86
C TYR A 27 -11.08 0.87 -8.82
N LYS A 28 -11.98 0.14 -9.50
CA LYS A 28 -11.58 -0.85 -10.51
C LYS A 28 -10.91 -0.18 -11.71
N TYR A 29 -11.49 0.93 -12.20
CA TYR A 29 -10.95 1.68 -13.33
C TYR A 29 -9.64 2.37 -12.96
N GLU A 30 -9.55 2.93 -11.75
CA GLU A 30 -8.31 3.56 -11.25
C GLU A 30 -7.16 2.55 -11.15
N ALA A 31 -7.41 1.36 -10.59
CA ALA A 31 -6.43 0.29 -10.52
C ALA A 31 -5.99 -0.18 -11.92
N SER A 32 -6.94 -0.33 -12.85
CA SER A 32 -6.63 -0.72 -14.24
C SER A 32 -5.78 0.33 -14.96
N ALA A 33 -6.06 1.62 -14.75
CA ALA A 33 -5.30 2.71 -15.36
C ALA A 33 -3.86 2.76 -14.83
N LEU A 34 -3.67 2.54 -13.52
CA LEU A 34 -2.34 2.44 -12.92
C LEU A 34 -1.58 1.21 -13.43
N GLU A 35 -2.24 0.07 -13.55
CA GLU A 35 -1.60 -1.14 -14.08
C GLU A 35 -1.07 -0.91 -15.50
N TRP A 36 -1.89 -0.32 -16.36
CA TRP A 36 -1.47 0.07 -17.70
C TRP A 36 -0.29 1.04 -17.66
N LEU A 37 -0.35 2.09 -16.83
CA LEU A 37 0.70 3.09 -16.72
C LEU A 37 2.05 2.49 -16.30
N PHE A 38 2.07 1.64 -15.28
CA PHE A 38 3.30 1.02 -14.79
C PHE A 38 3.86 -0.01 -15.77
N LYS A 39 3.01 -0.73 -16.52
CA LYS A 39 3.44 -1.61 -17.61
C LYS A 39 4.03 -0.84 -18.80
N SER A 40 3.44 0.30 -19.15
CA SER A 40 3.92 1.17 -20.23
C SER A 40 5.26 1.84 -19.90
N TYR A 41 5.52 2.12 -18.62
CA TYR A 41 6.75 2.77 -18.15
C TYR A 41 7.45 1.95 -17.03
N PRO A 42 8.04 0.79 -17.36
CA PRO A 42 8.51 -0.20 -16.39
C PRO A 42 9.80 0.21 -15.65
N THR A 43 10.54 1.21 -16.15
CA THR A 43 11.84 1.63 -15.60
C THR A 43 11.81 3.04 -15.02
N ASN A 44 12.82 3.39 -14.24
CA ASN A 44 12.98 4.66 -13.55
C ASN A 44 14.40 5.22 -13.77
N THR A 45 14.72 5.60 -15.02
CA THR A 45 16.06 6.06 -15.44
C THR A 45 16.10 7.56 -15.74
N ASN A 46 17.31 8.13 -15.83
CA ASN A 46 17.52 9.56 -16.10
C ASN A 46 16.93 10.01 -17.45
N LEU A 47 16.93 9.13 -18.45
CA LEU A 47 16.35 9.41 -19.78
C LEU A 47 14.83 9.60 -19.71
N ASN A 48 14.20 9.10 -18.64
CA ASN A 48 12.77 8.91 -18.52
C ASN A 48 12.18 9.64 -17.30
N LEU A 49 12.78 10.75 -16.84
CA LEU A 49 12.27 11.50 -15.68
C LEU A 49 10.79 11.88 -15.84
N ASN A 50 10.35 12.22 -17.05
CA ASN A 50 8.94 12.53 -17.34
C ASN A 50 8.01 11.33 -17.06
N GLU A 51 8.45 10.11 -17.36
CA GLU A 51 7.68 8.89 -17.08
C GLU A 51 7.56 8.66 -15.56
N ILE A 52 8.64 8.92 -14.81
CA ILE A 52 8.62 8.87 -13.34
C ILE A 52 7.65 9.91 -12.79
N ILE A 53 7.68 11.14 -13.30
CA ILE A 53 6.79 12.24 -12.93
C ILE A 53 5.32 11.85 -13.15
N ILE A 54 4.98 11.29 -14.31
CA ILE A 54 3.60 10.87 -14.61
C ILE A 54 3.17 9.73 -13.68
N LYS A 55 4.04 8.72 -13.44
CA LYS A 55 3.77 7.66 -12.45
C LYS A 55 3.50 8.21 -11.06
N VAL A 56 4.32 9.16 -10.60
CA VAL A 56 4.15 9.82 -9.29
C VAL A 56 2.82 10.58 -9.24
N ALA A 57 2.51 11.38 -10.26
CA ALA A 57 1.30 12.20 -10.32
C ALA A 57 0.03 11.33 -10.32
N CYS A 58 -0.02 10.31 -11.19
CA CYS A 58 -1.16 9.41 -11.28
C CYS A 58 -1.31 8.57 -10.01
N LEU A 59 -0.22 8.03 -9.45
CA LEU A 59 -0.31 7.26 -8.22
C LEU A 59 -0.77 8.12 -7.04
N ASP A 60 -0.25 9.34 -6.88
CA ASP A 60 -0.70 10.25 -5.81
C ASP A 60 -2.20 10.54 -5.92
N ARG A 61 -2.67 10.84 -7.14
CA ARG A 61 -4.07 11.18 -7.40
C ARG A 61 -5.00 10.00 -7.17
N LEU A 62 -4.69 8.84 -7.75
CA LEU A 62 -5.59 7.68 -7.79
C LEU A 62 -5.55 6.88 -6.48
N TYR A 63 -4.42 6.84 -5.77
CA TYR A 63 -4.36 6.26 -4.41
C TYR A 63 -4.58 7.29 -3.30
N SER A 64 -4.84 8.55 -3.64
CA SER A 64 -5.03 9.64 -2.67
C SER A 64 -3.93 9.70 -1.61
N THR A 65 -2.66 9.54 -2.01
CA THR A 65 -1.55 9.54 -1.05
C THR A 65 -1.32 10.91 -0.42
N ASN A 66 -1.79 11.96 -1.11
CA ASN A 66 -1.71 13.35 -0.72
C ASN A 66 -0.28 13.85 -0.54
N ILE A 67 0.70 13.30 -1.29
CA ILE A 67 2.09 13.77 -1.22
C ILE A 67 2.24 15.22 -1.69
N THR A 68 1.37 15.67 -2.58
CA THR A 68 1.31 17.05 -3.09
C THR A 68 1.00 18.10 -2.02
N LYS A 69 0.53 17.68 -0.83
CA LYS A 69 0.39 18.59 0.34
C LYS A 69 1.73 19.02 0.94
N SER A 70 2.80 18.28 0.68
CA SER A 70 4.12 18.52 1.32
C SER A 70 5.29 18.52 0.33
N TYR A 71 5.13 17.89 -0.83
CA TYR A 71 6.20 17.73 -1.83
C TYR A 71 5.71 18.08 -3.22
N LYS A 72 6.61 18.63 -4.03
CA LYS A 72 6.36 18.78 -5.47
C LYS A 72 6.57 17.44 -6.16
N ILE A 73 5.74 17.09 -7.14
CA ILE A 73 5.87 15.83 -7.90
C ILE A 73 7.29 15.63 -8.48
N PRO A 74 7.93 16.64 -9.13
CA PRO A 74 9.30 16.47 -9.63
C PRO A 74 10.34 16.18 -8.54
N GLN A 75 10.15 16.70 -7.33
CA GLN A 75 11.04 16.43 -6.19
C GLN A 75 10.99 14.95 -5.79
N VAL A 76 9.78 14.38 -5.72
CA VAL A 76 9.59 12.96 -5.41
C VAL A 76 10.13 12.08 -6.54
N ALA A 77 9.91 12.47 -7.80
CA ALA A 77 10.45 11.76 -8.96
C ALA A 77 11.99 11.74 -8.97
N GLN A 78 12.65 12.86 -8.66
CA GLN A 78 14.10 12.93 -8.51
C GLN A 78 14.60 12.03 -7.38
N LYS A 79 13.90 11.99 -6.24
CA LYS A 79 14.25 11.11 -5.12
C LYS A 79 14.18 9.63 -5.51
N ILE A 80 13.15 9.22 -6.26
CA ILE A 80 13.03 7.86 -6.79
C ILE A 80 14.22 7.54 -7.71
N LEU A 81 14.53 8.44 -8.65
CA LEU A 81 15.62 8.28 -9.59
C LEU A 81 16.99 8.12 -8.90
N GLN A 82 17.27 8.95 -7.89
CA GLN A 82 18.52 8.92 -7.12
C GLN A 82 18.65 7.69 -6.20
N SER A 83 17.55 7.00 -5.90
CA SER A 83 17.54 5.86 -4.97
C SER A 83 18.10 4.55 -5.55
N GLY A 84 18.44 4.53 -6.85
CA GLY A 84 18.80 3.29 -7.56
C GLY A 84 17.61 2.33 -7.65
N PHE A 85 16.42 2.88 -7.90
CA PHE A 85 15.13 2.19 -7.72
C PHE A 85 15.05 0.84 -8.42
N ASP A 86 15.33 0.79 -9.73
CA ASP A 86 15.07 -0.40 -10.56
C ASP A 86 15.87 -1.63 -10.11
N ASP A 87 17.13 -1.43 -9.69
CA ASP A 87 17.96 -2.54 -9.20
C ASP A 87 17.52 -3.03 -7.83
N ARG A 88 17.12 -2.11 -6.95
CA ARG A 88 16.71 -2.43 -5.58
C ARG A 88 15.34 -3.10 -5.54
N VAL A 89 14.37 -2.59 -6.30
CA VAL A 89 13.03 -3.21 -6.39
C VAL A 89 13.12 -4.61 -7.02
N ARG A 90 13.98 -4.81 -8.01
CA ARG A 90 14.21 -6.14 -8.62
C ARG A 90 14.86 -7.11 -7.65
N LYS A 91 15.70 -6.64 -6.73
CA LYS A 91 16.33 -7.46 -5.68
C LYS A 91 15.43 -7.70 -4.46
N GLY A 92 14.25 -7.09 -4.40
CA GLY A 92 13.38 -7.17 -3.22
C GLY A 92 13.94 -6.42 -2.00
N ASP A 93 14.76 -5.38 -2.23
CA ASP A 93 15.34 -4.59 -1.14
C ASP A 93 14.28 -3.69 -0.48
N ILE A 94 13.70 -4.19 0.61
CA ILE A 94 12.64 -3.49 1.37
C ILE A 94 13.10 -2.15 1.96
N THR A 95 14.40 -1.91 2.12
CA THR A 95 14.93 -0.63 2.64
C THR A 95 14.74 0.52 1.64
N LEU A 96 14.41 0.20 0.38
CA LEU A 96 14.07 1.18 -0.66
C LEU A 96 12.90 2.08 -0.26
N VAL A 97 11.91 1.53 0.46
CA VAL A 97 10.75 2.32 0.90
C VAL A 97 11.17 3.42 1.87
N ASP A 98 11.98 3.08 2.87
CA ASP A 98 12.47 4.04 3.86
C ASP A 98 13.44 5.06 3.26
N ASP A 99 14.22 4.66 2.26
CA ASP A 99 15.08 5.57 1.51
C ASP A 99 14.24 6.61 0.76
N ILE A 100 13.24 6.21 -0.03
CA ILE A 100 12.34 7.18 -0.70
C ILE A 100 11.62 8.05 0.34
N ALA A 101 11.12 7.45 1.42
CA ALA A 101 10.45 8.15 2.51
C ALA A 101 11.37 9.08 3.32
N SER A 102 12.70 8.97 3.17
CA SER A 102 13.66 9.86 3.82
C SER A 102 13.52 11.32 3.38
N LEU A 103 12.87 11.57 2.23
CA LEU A 103 12.47 12.90 1.80
C LEU A 103 11.59 13.61 2.85
N GLY A 104 10.90 12.83 3.69
CA GLY A 104 10.09 13.34 4.80
C GLY A 104 10.85 13.73 6.06
N LYS A 105 12.10 13.28 6.22
CA LYS A 105 12.91 13.59 7.40
C LYS A 105 13.47 15.02 7.38
N THR A 106 13.37 15.72 6.25
CA THR A 106 13.83 17.11 6.09
C THR A 106 12.73 18.15 6.33
N GLN A 107 11.48 17.72 6.57
CA GLN A 107 10.34 18.58 6.87
C GLN A 107 9.70 18.17 8.20
N ILE A 108 9.07 19.13 8.90
CA ILE A 108 8.45 18.98 10.23
C ILE A 108 7.67 17.65 10.34
N GLU A 109 8.11 16.79 11.27
CA GLU A 109 7.82 15.35 11.36
C GLU A 109 6.34 14.96 11.42
N GLU A 110 5.42 15.89 11.68
CA GLU A 110 4.07 15.53 12.11
C GLU A 110 3.08 15.26 10.97
N GLN A 111 3.29 15.89 9.80
CA GLN A 111 2.42 15.74 8.63
C GLN A 111 3.13 15.03 7.48
N GLY A 112 4.08 15.68 6.78
CA GLY A 112 4.66 15.20 5.50
C GLY A 112 5.26 13.78 5.52
N GLY A 113 5.84 13.37 6.65
CA GLY A 113 6.46 12.05 6.81
C GLY A 113 5.48 10.88 6.64
N LYS A 114 4.19 11.07 6.96
CA LYS A 114 3.18 10.01 6.81
C LYS A 114 2.75 9.81 5.36
N GLN A 115 2.56 10.89 4.60
CA GLN A 115 2.13 10.79 3.19
C GLN A 115 3.24 10.18 2.34
N ILE A 116 4.50 10.60 2.53
CA ILE A 116 5.60 10.08 1.72
C ILE A 116 5.88 8.60 1.98
N LEU A 117 5.75 8.11 3.22
CA LEU A 117 5.89 6.69 3.54
C LEU A 117 4.77 5.85 2.88
N SER A 118 3.52 6.31 2.97
CA SER A 118 2.38 5.69 2.28
C SER A 118 2.61 5.63 0.78
N PHE A 119 3.03 6.74 0.17
CA PHE A 119 3.36 6.80 -1.24
C PHE A 119 4.51 5.88 -1.64
N ALA A 120 5.64 5.93 -0.94
CA ALA A 120 6.83 5.13 -1.23
C ALA A 120 6.51 3.63 -1.22
N SER A 121 5.75 3.17 -0.22
CA SER A 121 5.33 1.78 -0.11
C SER A 121 4.46 1.35 -1.31
N LYS A 122 3.49 2.19 -1.72
CA LYS A 122 2.62 1.93 -2.87
C LYS A 122 3.42 1.90 -4.17
N TYR A 123 4.33 2.85 -4.36
CA TYR A 123 5.17 2.92 -5.56
C TYR A 123 6.04 1.67 -5.72
N CYS A 124 6.63 1.18 -4.62
CA CYS A 124 7.41 -0.05 -4.61
C CYS A 124 6.55 -1.28 -4.89
N VAL A 125 5.37 -1.42 -4.26
CA VAL A 125 4.45 -2.55 -4.52
C VAL A 125 3.96 -2.57 -5.96
N TRP A 126 3.61 -1.42 -6.54
CA TRP A 126 3.16 -1.36 -7.93
C TRP A 126 4.26 -1.82 -8.89
N HIS A 127 5.49 -1.32 -8.76
CA HIS A 127 6.60 -1.82 -9.58
C HIS A 127 6.91 -3.29 -9.33
N SER A 128 7.09 -3.69 -8.07
CA SER A 128 7.42 -5.07 -7.70
C SER A 128 6.40 -6.07 -8.24
N SER A 129 5.10 -5.81 -8.04
CA SER A 129 4.04 -6.74 -8.44
C SER A 129 3.65 -6.65 -9.92
N VAL A 130 3.51 -5.44 -10.48
CA VAL A 130 2.99 -5.27 -11.85
C VAL A 130 4.07 -5.40 -12.91
N VAL A 131 5.29 -4.95 -12.61
CA VAL A 131 6.41 -4.99 -13.57
C VAL A 131 7.21 -6.29 -13.41
N TYR A 132 7.47 -6.71 -12.18
CA TYR A 132 8.36 -7.84 -11.91
C TYR A 132 7.67 -9.12 -11.41
N GLY A 133 6.35 -9.09 -11.17
CA GLY A 133 5.61 -10.26 -10.69
C GLY A 133 6.02 -10.75 -9.30
N LYS A 134 6.50 -9.85 -8.44
CA LYS A 134 7.01 -10.17 -7.11
C LYS A 134 6.09 -9.69 -5.98
N ASP A 135 6.30 -10.25 -4.78
CA ASP A 135 5.53 -9.97 -3.56
C ASP A 135 6.44 -9.55 -2.39
N ASP A 136 7.56 -8.88 -2.68
CA ASP A 136 8.56 -8.53 -1.66
C ASP A 136 8.15 -7.33 -0.79
N PHE A 137 7.22 -6.49 -1.29
CA PHE A 137 6.84 -5.23 -0.68
C PHE A 137 5.38 -5.25 -0.21
N VAL A 138 5.07 -4.45 0.81
CA VAL A 138 3.72 -4.24 1.35
C VAL A 138 3.28 -2.78 1.24
N ILE A 139 1.97 -2.54 1.12
CA ILE A 139 1.37 -1.21 1.10
C ILE A 139 1.14 -0.72 2.52
N ILE A 140 1.56 0.50 2.81
CA ILE A 140 1.19 1.20 4.04
C ILE A 140 -0.11 1.98 3.80
N ASP A 141 -1.18 1.57 4.46
CA ASP A 141 -2.49 2.23 4.42
C ASP A 141 -3.12 2.41 5.81
N SER A 142 -3.85 3.50 6.03
CA SER A 142 -4.45 3.79 7.33
C SER A 142 -5.62 2.87 7.67
N ILE A 143 -6.43 2.47 6.68
CA ILE A 143 -7.56 1.55 6.90
C ILE A 143 -7.01 0.17 7.27
N VAL A 144 -6.00 -0.30 6.54
CA VAL A 144 -5.36 -1.60 6.81
C VAL A 144 -4.71 -1.62 8.19
N LYS A 145 -4.02 -0.54 8.59
CA LYS A 145 -3.48 -0.41 9.97
C LYS A 145 -4.56 -0.51 11.04
N THR A 146 -5.73 0.06 10.80
CA THR A 146 -6.86 -0.02 11.73
C THR A 146 -7.37 -1.45 11.82
N LYS A 147 -7.65 -2.10 10.69
CA LYS A 147 -8.10 -3.51 10.66
C LYS A 147 -7.09 -4.46 11.33
N LEU A 148 -5.79 -4.29 11.09
CA LEU A 148 -4.76 -5.11 11.73
C LEU A 148 -4.82 -5.02 13.26
N LYS A 149 -5.10 -3.84 13.82
CA LYS A 149 -5.25 -3.71 15.28
C LYS A 149 -6.48 -4.43 15.79
N GLU A 150 -7.62 -4.22 15.16
CA GLU A 150 -8.87 -4.87 15.55
C GLU A 150 -8.77 -6.39 15.49
N PHE A 151 -8.20 -6.94 14.41
CA PHE A 151 -7.93 -8.37 14.30
C PHE A 151 -6.94 -8.85 15.36
N ASN A 152 -5.97 -8.03 15.76
CA ASN A 152 -5.03 -8.41 16.81
C ASN A 152 -5.66 -8.35 18.21
N GLU A 153 -6.59 -7.42 18.44
CA GLU A 153 -7.38 -7.34 19.68
C GLU A 153 -8.29 -8.55 19.83
N GLU A 154 -8.93 -8.99 18.74
CA GLU A 154 -9.82 -10.15 18.73
C GLU A 154 -9.07 -11.49 18.79
N TYR A 155 -8.06 -11.68 17.93
CA TYR A 155 -7.43 -12.99 17.71
C TYR A 155 -6.03 -13.13 18.27
N ASN A 156 -5.38 -12.04 18.71
CA ASN A 156 -4.00 -12.04 19.20
C ASN A 156 -3.01 -12.73 18.24
N PHE A 157 -3.16 -12.48 16.93
CA PHE A 157 -2.35 -13.15 15.89
C PHE A 157 -0.85 -12.77 15.93
N ALA A 158 -0.50 -11.65 16.57
CA ALA A 158 0.87 -11.20 16.77
C ALA A 158 1.05 -10.64 18.20
N PRO A 159 2.31 -10.59 18.71
CA PRO A 159 2.62 -9.82 19.91
C PRO A 159 2.14 -8.39 19.78
N LYS A 160 1.72 -7.78 20.90
CA LYS A 160 1.20 -6.42 20.93
C LYS A 160 2.15 -5.45 20.23
N PHE A 161 1.63 -4.70 19.25
CA PHE A 161 2.37 -3.70 18.50
C PHE A 161 1.74 -2.31 18.66
N SER A 162 2.58 -1.28 18.62
CA SER A 162 2.19 0.11 18.85
C SER A 162 1.89 0.86 17.54
N LYS A 163 1.39 2.09 17.67
CA LYS A 163 1.29 3.02 16.53
C LYS A 163 2.65 3.32 15.89
N LYS A 164 3.75 3.25 16.65
CA LYS A 164 5.11 3.47 16.15
C LYS A 164 5.57 2.30 15.29
N ASP A 165 5.28 1.07 15.71
CA ASP A 165 5.61 -0.13 14.95
C ASP A 165 4.88 -0.16 13.61
N LEU A 166 3.63 0.33 13.56
CA LEU A 166 2.88 0.48 12.30
C LEU A 166 3.37 1.63 11.39
N LYS A 167 4.36 2.42 11.82
CA LYS A 167 5.03 3.43 10.98
C LYS A 167 6.42 2.99 10.54
N ASP A 168 6.95 1.91 11.10
CA ASP A 168 8.21 1.31 10.71
C ASP A 168 7.92 0.29 9.60
N TYR A 169 8.50 0.48 8.41
CA TYR A 169 8.14 -0.33 7.25
C TYR A 169 8.44 -1.81 7.45
N LYS A 170 9.62 -2.12 8.02
CA LYS A 170 10.06 -3.49 8.28
C LYS A 170 9.14 -4.17 9.28
N LYS A 171 8.87 -3.53 10.42
CA LYS A 171 7.94 -4.08 11.43
C LYS A 171 6.53 -4.24 10.90
N TYR A 172 6.05 -3.29 10.08
CA TYR A 172 4.73 -3.38 9.46
C TYR A 172 4.62 -4.59 8.53
N LYS A 173 5.65 -4.86 7.72
CA LYS A 173 5.73 -6.09 6.90
C LYS A 173 5.74 -7.35 7.77
N GLU A 174 6.52 -7.39 8.84
CA GLU A 174 6.55 -8.52 9.78
C GLU A 174 5.18 -8.79 10.43
N ILE A 175 4.40 -7.73 10.72
CA ILE A 175 3.03 -7.88 11.24
C ILE A 175 2.11 -8.52 10.18
N LEU A 176 2.21 -8.11 8.93
CA LEU A 176 1.44 -8.71 7.82
C LEU A 176 1.85 -10.17 7.54
N GLU A 177 3.12 -10.50 7.71
CA GLU A 177 3.61 -11.89 7.63
C GLU A 177 2.98 -12.75 8.72
N LYS A 178 2.98 -12.28 9.97
CA LYS A 178 2.31 -12.96 11.09
C LYS A 178 0.82 -13.11 10.85
N PHE A 179 0.17 -12.08 10.28
CA PHE A 179 -1.24 -12.17 9.88
C PHE A 179 -1.46 -13.29 8.84
N ARG A 180 -0.65 -13.34 7.78
CA ARG A 180 -0.73 -14.39 6.75
C ARG A 180 -0.52 -15.78 7.35
N GLU A 181 0.48 -15.92 8.21
CA GLU A 181 0.79 -17.20 8.83
C GLU A 181 -0.31 -17.68 9.76
N PHE A 182 -0.75 -16.83 10.69
CA PHE A 182 -1.74 -17.18 11.71
C PHE A 182 -3.09 -17.59 11.11
N PHE A 183 -3.52 -16.93 10.03
CA PHE A 183 -4.78 -17.23 9.37
C PHE A 183 -4.66 -18.23 8.21
N GLY A 184 -3.48 -18.83 7.98
CA GLY A 184 -3.28 -19.82 6.92
C GLY A 184 -3.39 -19.25 5.50
N LEU A 185 -2.99 -17.99 5.31
CA LEU A 185 -3.08 -17.23 4.05
C LEU A 185 -1.71 -17.08 3.38
N LYS A 186 -0.79 -18.03 3.57
CA LYS A 186 0.56 -17.98 2.97
C LYS A 186 0.52 -18.01 1.43
N GLU A 187 -0.49 -18.65 0.85
CA GLU A 187 -0.70 -18.68 -0.61
C GLU A 187 -1.26 -17.35 -1.18
N CYS A 188 -1.83 -16.49 -0.33
CA CYS A 188 -2.31 -15.17 -0.75
C CYS A 188 -1.15 -14.17 -0.76
N SER A 189 -1.03 -13.37 -1.82
CA SER A 189 -0.01 -12.30 -1.88
C SER A 189 -0.27 -11.22 -0.82
N PHE A 190 0.73 -10.42 -0.44
CA PHE A 190 0.50 -9.26 0.41
C PHE A 190 -0.48 -8.28 -0.21
N ARG A 191 -0.53 -8.20 -1.56
CA ARG A 191 -1.51 -7.37 -2.27
C ARG A 191 -2.94 -7.89 -2.11
N ASP A 192 -3.14 -9.21 -2.03
CA ASP A 192 -4.45 -9.79 -1.73
C ASP A 192 -4.88 -9.51 -0.30
N ILE A 193 -3.95 -9.60 0.66
CA ILE A 193 -4.18 -9.27 2.07
C ILE A 193 -4.54 -7.79 2.24
N ASP A 194 -3.76 -6.89 1.64
CA ASP A 194 -4.03 -5.45 1.64
C ASP A 194 -5.42 -5.14 1.07
N ARG A 195 -5.73 -5.71 -0.10
CA ARG A 195 -7.04 -5.54 -0.75
C ARG A 195 -8.18 -6.04 0.12
N TYR A 196 -8.04 -7.21 0.75
CA TYR A 196 -9.05 -7.75 1.66
C TYR A 196 -9.32 -6.82 2.84
N LEU A 197 -8.26 -6.45 3.58
CA LEU A 197 -8.38 -5.60 4.77
C LEU A 197 -8.93 -4.22 4.42
N TRP A 198 -8.49 -3.65 3.30
CA TRP A 198 -8.94 -2.34 2.85
C TRP A 198 -10.42 -2.35 2.43
N ARG A 199 -10.84 -3.36 1.64
CA ARG A 199 -12.25 -3.53 1.23
C ARG A 199 -13.17 -3.73 2.43
N LEU A 200 -12.77 -4.58 3.37
CA LEU A 200 -13.52 -4.80 4.61
C LEU A 200 -13.75 -3.49 5.36
N GLY A 201 -12.68 -2.72 5.60
CA GLY A 201 -12.80 -1.44 6.30
C GLY A 201 -13.65 -0.40 5.55
N LYS A 202 -13.62 -0.39 4.22
CA LYS A 202 -14.46 0.49 3.39
C LYS A 202 -15.94 0.11 3.43
N LEU A 203 -16.25 -1.19 3.37
CA LEU A 203 -17.63 -1.68 3.49
C LEU A 203 -18.22 -1.32 4.87
N GLU A 204 -17.46 -1.50 5.95
CA GLU A 204 -17.91 -1.12 7.28
C GLU A 204 -18.15 0.39 7.44
N GLN A 205 -17.25 1.22 6.90
CA GLN A 205 -17.45 2.68 6.86
C GLN A 205 -18.72 3.06 6.10
N ARG A 206 -19.05 2.36 5.03
CA ARG A 206 -20.26 2.61 4.24
C ARG A 206 -21.52 2.27 5.03
N VAL A 207 -21.54 1.12 5.72
CA VAL A 207 -22.66 0.74 6.58
C VAL A 207 -22.89 1.77 7.68
N LEU A 208 -21.83 2.27 8.32
CA LEU A 208 -21.92 3.31 9.35
C LEU A 208 -22.47 4.65 8.83
N GLN A 209 -22.36 4.95 7.53
CA GLN A 209 -22.90 6.16 6.92
C GLN A 209 -24.37 6.04 6.49
N MET A 210 -24.92 4.81 6.48
CA MET A 210 -26.32 4.54 6.14
C MET A 210 -27.23 4.46 7.37
N VAL A 211 -26.65 4.39 8.57
CA VAL A 211 -27.34 4.37 9.88
C VAL A 211 -27.32 5.77 10.47
#